data_AF-A0A965RPT9-F1
#
_entry.id   AF-A0A965RPT9-F1
#
_cell.length_a   1.000
_cell.length_b   1.000
_cell.length_c   1.000
_cell.angle_alpha   90.00
_cell.angle_beta   90.00
_cell.angle_gamma   90.00
#
_symmetry.space_group_name_H-M   'P 1'
#
loop_
_entity.id
_entity.type
_entity.pdbx_description
1 polymer ?
#
loop_
_entity_poly.entity_id
_entity_poly.type
_entity_poly.pdbx_seq_one_letter_code
_entity_poly.pdbx_strand_id
1 'polypeptide(L)'
;MSNDTECELLKKYIYKTLSGKEFKELFPILANNLIKLTNKSEVHNGYKFADGPNVDPVKFDPYGECRKGGFYFTDVHNFYCWTYYGLELMYYYRKVQLEDDCKVYIEENKMKTDKFILGNKSEISLMDVWNDELFFMKAVKYNAENIKYVNGRNVLLQLKAVKQNGNAIKHIENPSEAVQLEAVKQNGCAISYIENPSEEV
;
A
#
# COMPACT_ATOMS: atom_id res chain seq x y z
N MET A 1 14.75 -11.20 16.55
CA MET A 1 13.27 -11.27 16.49
C MET A 1 12.89 -11.51 15.04
N SER A 2 11.91 -12.37 14.72
CA SER A 2 11.44 -12.54 13.33
C SER A 2 10.33 -11.53 13.02
N ASN A 3 10.02 -11.33 11.74
CA ASN A 3 8.92 -10.45 11.30
C ASN A 3 7.58 -10.86 11.93
N ASP A 4 7.29 -12.17 11.98
CA ASP A 4 6.06 -12.70 12.60
C ASP A 4 5.98 -12.40 14.10
N THR A 5 7.13 -12.39 14.78
CA THR A 5 7.17 -12.07 16.21
C THR A 5 6.90 -10.59 16.45
N GLU A 6 7.43 -9.69 15.61
CA GLU A 6 7.10 -8.26 15.67
C GLU A 6 5.63 -8.00 15.35
N CYS A 7 5.05 -8.69 14.36
CA CYS A 7 3.63 -8.58 14.03
C CYS A 7 2.73 -8.95 15.23
N GLU A 8 2.99 -10.06 15.91
CA GLU A 8 2.22 -10.46 17.10
C GLU A 8 2.43 -9.51 18.29
N LEU A 9 3.64 -8.95 18.42
CA LEU A 9 3.92 -7.94 19.44
C LEU A 9 3.17 -6.63 19.13
N LEU A 10 3.17 -6.18 17.88
CA LEU A 10 2.54 -4.93 17.42
C LEU A 10 1.06 -4.90 17.76
N LYS A 11 0.36 -6.05 17.66
CA LYS A 11 -1.05 -6.18 18.07
C LYS A 11 -1.31 -5.74 19.51
N LYS A 12 -0.34 -5.91 20.41
CA LYS A 12 -0.44 -5.48 21.83
C LYS A 12 -0.28 -3.96 22.01
N TYR A 13 0.13 -3.26 20.96
CA TYR A 13 0.37 -1.82 20.94
C TYR A 13 -0.57 -1.06 20.00
N ILE A 14 -1.53 -1.74 19.36
CA ILE A 14 -2.62 -1.08 18.65
C ILE A 14 -3.33 -0.11 19.62
N TYR A 15 -3.58 1.10 19.13
CA TYR A 15 -4.13 2.24 19.86
C TYR A 15 -3.26 2.78 20.99
N LYS A 16 -1.95 2.47 21.00
CA LYS A 16 -0.97 3.07 21.90
C LYS A 16 -0.09 4.08 21.16
N THR A 17 0.42 5.04 21.93
CA THR A 17 1.45 5.98 21.46
C THR A 17 2.79 5.61 22.08
N LEU A 18 3.83 5.58 21.25
CA LEU A 18 5.22 5.38 21.64
C LEU A 18 6.06 6.59 21.22
N SER A 19 7.21 6.78 21.85
CA SER A 19 8.28 7.58 21.24
C SER A 19 8.89 6.83 20.04
N GLY A 20 9.50 7.57 19.11
CA GLY A 20 10.23 6.96 18.00
C GLY A 20 11.37 6.06 18.48
N LYS A 21 11.98 6.38 19.62
CA LYS A 21 12.97 5.51 20.27
C LYS A 21 12.36 4.18 20.73
N GLU A 22 11.30 4.22 21.54
CA GLU A 22 10.61 3.00 22.00
C GLU A 22 10.11 2.16 20.83
N PHE A 23 9.56 2.79 19.78
CA PHE A 23 9.11 2.10 18.58
C PHE A 23 10.26 1.34 17.91
N LYS A 24 11.42 1.99 17.72
CA LYS A 24 12.59 1.36 17.07
C LYS A 24 13.19 0.24 17.92
N GLU A 25 13.17 0.36 19.25
CA GLU A 25 13.64 -0.67 20.17
C GLU A 25 12.70 -1.90 20.19
N LEU A 26 11.38 -1.67 20.14
CA LEU A 26 10.38 -2.74 20.14
C LEU A 26 10.19 -3.40 18.77
N PHE A 27 10.31 -2.64 17.68
CA PHE A 27 10.01 -3.08 16.31
C PHE A 27 11.13 -2.75 15.32
N PRO A 28 12.38 -3.22 15.54
CA PRO A 28 13.52 -2.88 14.70
C PRO A 28 13.38 -3.32 13.23
N ILE A 29 12.68 -4.42 12.92
CA ILE A 29 12.46 -4.85 11.54
C ILE A 29 11.42 -3.95 10.89
N LEU A 30 10.29 -3.71 11.54
CA LEU A 30 9.23 -2.85 11.05
C LEU A 30 9.74 -1.42 10.82
N ALA A 31 10.51 -0.88 11.76
CA ALA A 31 11.08 0.47 11.68
C ALA A 31 11.97 0.68 10.43
N ASN A 32 12.61 -0.37 9.92
CA ASN A 32 13.43 -0.32 8.71
C ASN A 32 12.63 -0.44 7.40
N ASN A 33 11.33 -0.73 7.51
CA ASN A 33 10.43 -1.01 6.38
C ASN A 33 9.26 -0.03 6.30
N LEU A 34 9.36 1.12 6.98
CA LEU A 34 8.33 2.14 6.98
C LEU A 34 8.35 2.97 5.70
N ILE A 35 7.16 3.23 5.17
CA ILE A 35 6.95 4.04 3.97
C ILE A 35 5.75 4.97 4.09
N LYS A 36 5.84 6.11 3.42
CA LYS A 36 4.77 7.07 3.22
C LYS A 36 4.33 7.02 1.77
N LEU A 37 3.07 6.71 1.52
CA LEU A 37 2.48 6.86 0.19
C LEU A 37 2.02 8.30 -0.04
N THR A 38 2.21 8.78 -1.27
CA THR A 38 1.76 10.09 -1.72
C THR A 38 1.05 10.05 -3.08
N ASN A 39 0.06 10.94 -3.25
CA ASN A 39 -0.58 11.17 -4.56
C ASN A 39 0.39 11.88 -5.53
N LYS A 40 -0.03 12.06 -6.78
CA LYS A 40 0.82 12.67 -7.83
C LYS A 40 1.35 14.06 -7.48
N SER A 41 0.55 14.85 -6.75
CA SER A 41 0.94 16.21 -6.32
C SER A 41 1.79 16.24 -5.05
N GLU A 42 1.86 15.11 -4.34
CA GLU A 42 2.45 14.95 -3.01
C GLU A 42 1.82 15.87 -1.95
N VAL A 43 0.59 16.32 -2.19
CA VAL A 43 -0.18 17.17 -1.27
C VAL A 43 -1.31 16.36 -0.65
N HIS A 44 -1.31 16.22 0.68
CA HIS A 44 -2.40 15.57 1.41
C HIS A 44 -2.97 16.55 2.42
N ASN A 45 -4.28 16.79 2.39
CA ASN A 45 -4.97 17.70 3.31
C ASN A 45 -4.32 19.09 3.38
N GLY A 46 -3.78 19.59 2.26
CA GLY A 46 -3.11 20.88 2.16
C GLY A 46 -1.62 20.90 2.53
N TYR A 47 -1.08 19.81 3.09
CA TYR A 47 0.36 19.71 3.37
C TYR A 47 1.10 19.07 2.19
N LYS A 48 2.18 19.71 1.74
CA LYS A 48 3.05 19.20 0.66
C LYS A 48 4.26 18.48 1.24
N PHE A 49 4.37 17.18 0.99
CA PHE A 49 5.52 16.39 1.40
C PHE A 49 6.76 16.66 0.53
N ALA A 50 7.92 16.61 1.16
CA ALA A 50 9.22 16.79 0.49
C ALA A 50 10.27 15.84 1.09
N ASP A 51 11.41 15.72 0.40
CA ASP A 51 12.60 15.05 0.95
C ASP A 51 13.03 15.71 2.27
N GLY A 52 13.55 14.90 3.19
CA GLY A 52 14.04 15.38 4.48
C GLY A 52 12.95 15.51 5.55
N PRO A 53 13.14 16.39 6.56
CA PRO A 53 12.24 16.54 7.69
C PRO A 53 10.86 17.04 7.28
N ASN A 54 9.81 16.42 7.83
CA ASN A 54 8.42 16.82 7.68
C ASN A 54 7.77 16.81 9.08
N VAL A 55 7.15 17.92 9.46
CA VAL A 55 6.48 18.10 10.75
C VAL A 55 5.02 18.45 10.51
N ASP A 56 4.10 17.77 11.18
CA ASP A 56 2.68 18.07 11.05
C ASP A 56 2.38 19.44 11.68
N PRO A 57 1.82 20.40 10.91
CA PRO A 57 1.46 21.71 11.45
C PRO A 57 0.30 21.65 12.46
N VAL A 58 -0.43 20.54 12.52
CA VAL A 58 -1.52 20.30 13.47
C VAL A 58 -0.99 19.58 14.70
N LYS A 59 -1.42 20.03 15.89
CA LYS A 59 -1.10 19.38 17.16
C LYS A 59 -1.42 17.89 17.09
N PHE A 60 -0.47 17.06 17.52
CA PHE A 60 -0.61 15.61 17.54
C PHE A 60 -1.84 15.16 18.33
N ASP A 61 -2.69 14.36 17.70
CA ASP A 61 -3.89 13.76 18.25
C ASP A 61 -3.90 12.26 17.95
N PRO A 62 -3.68 11.41 18.98
CA PRO A 62 -3.68 9.97 18.85
C PRO A 62 -5.07 9.34 19.04
N TYR A 63 -6.16 10.12 19.16
CA TYR A 63 -7.48 9.53 19.43
C TYR A 63 -8.38 9.48 18.21
N GLY A 64 -8.84 8.27 17.88
CA GLY A 64 -9.81 8.01 16.81
C GLY A 64 -9.16 7.79 15.44
N GLU A 65 -9.85 7.05 14.58
CA GLU A 65 -9.34 6.69 13.26
C GLU A 65 -9.51 7.84 12.26
N CYS A 66 -8.49 8.04 11.42
CA CYS A 66 -8.51 9.02 10.32
C CYS A 66 -8.74 10.48 10.75
N ARG A 67 -8.33 10.86 11.97
CA ARG A 67 -8.42 12.26 12.44
C ARG A 67 -7.16 13.06 12.13
N LYS A 68 -7.30 14.40 12.06
CA LYS A 68 -6.18 15.35 11.92
C LYS A 68 -5.21 15.24 13.11
N GLY A 69 -4.00 15.80 13.00
CA GLY A 69 -3.02 15.84 14.10
C GLY A 69 -2.01 14.71 14.07
N GLY A 70 -1.26 14.61 12.97
CA GLY A 70 -0.19 13.66 12.69
C GLY A 70 -0.26 13.10 11.26
N PHE A 71 0.90 12.83 10.68
CA PHE A 71 1.06 12.27 9.35
C PHE A 71 0.95 10.75 9.36
N TYR A 72 0.07 10.23 8.50
CA TYR A 72 -0.12 8.80 8.31
C TYR A 72 0.93 8.18 7.40
N PHE A 73 1.51 7.07 7.85
CA PHE A 73 2.44 6.21 7.12
C PHE A 73 2.12 4.74 7.41
N THR A 74 2.76 3.82 6.70
CA THR A 74 2.55 2.37 6.80
C THR A 74 3.88 1.66 6.56
N ASP A 75 3.85 0.35 6.35
CA ASP A 75 5.02 -0.46 6.03
C ASP A 75 4.88 -1.12 4.64
N VAL A 76 6.00 -1.63 4.12
CA VAL A 76 6.05 -2.30 2.81
C VAL A 76 5.21 -3.57 2.71
N HIS A 77 4.72 -4.14 3.82
CA HIS A 77 3.85 -5.31 3.83
C HIS A 77 2.35 -4.96 3.88
N ASN A 78 1.98 -3.75 4.30
CA ASN A 78 0.57 -3.33 4.44
C ASN A 78 0.15 -2.17 3.53
N PHE A 79 1.06 -1.59 2.75
CA PHE A 79 0.75 -0.42 1.93
C PHE A 79 -0.30 -0.66 0.83
N TYR A 80 -0.54 -1.92 0.42
CA TYR A 80 -1.59 -2.25 -0.55
C TYR A 80 -2.99 -1.86 -0.08
N CYS A 81 -3.19 -1.69 1.23
CA CYS A 81 -4.44 -1.19 1.82
C CYS A 81 -4.67 0.30 1.51
N TRP A 82 -3.62 1.02 1.11
CA TRP A 82 -3.58 2.48 1.03
C TRP A 82 -3.15 2.99 -0.36
N THR A 83 -3.16 2.13 -1.38
CA THR A 83 -2.91 2.53 -2.78
C THR A 83 -3.98 3.49 -3.31
N TYR A 84 -5.13 3.55 -2.64
CA TYR A 84 -6.18 4.54 -2.85
C TYR A 84 -6.57 5.23 -1.53
N TYR A 85 -6.87 6.51 -1.61
CA TYR A 85 -7.50 7.28 -0.54
C TYR A 85 -8.76 7.95 -1.08
N GLY A 86 -9.93 7.36 -0.77
CA GLY A 86 -11.17 7.73 -1.47
C GLY A 86 -11.04 7.41 -2.96
N LEU A 87 -11.16 8.45 -3.81
CA LEU A 87 -10.95 8.33 -5.25
C LEU A 87 -9.53 8.71 -5.70
N GLU A 88 -8.67 9.13 -4.77
CA GLU A 88 -7.30 9.54 -5.10
C GLU A 88 -6.34 8.34 -5.12
N LEU A 89 -5.69 8.15 -6.26
CA LEU A 89 -4.62 7.17 -6.43
C LEU A 89 -3.31 7.67 -5.83
N MET A 90 -2.65 6.82 -5.03
CA MET A 90 -1.26 7.03 -4.64
C MET A 90 -0.32 6.60 -5.77
N TYR A 91 0.67 7.44 -6.06
CA TYR A 91 1.64 7.22 -7.14
C TYR A 91 3.03 6.89 -6.61
N TYR A 92 3.43 7.57 -5.53
CA TYR A 92 4.77 7.48 -5.02
C TYR A 92 4.78 6.90 -3.61
N TYR A 93 5.90 6.26 -3.26
CA TYR A 93 6.26 5.98 -1.89
C TYR A 93 7.58 6.65 -1.55
N ARG A 94 7.77 6.95 -0.27
CA ARG A 94 9.01 7.48 0.31
C ARG A 94 9.34 6.67 1.55
N LYS A 95 10.60 6.31 1.74
CA LYS A 95 11.04 5.68 3.00
C LYS A 95 10.85 6.65 4.15
N VAL A 96 10.32 6.16 5.26
CA VAL A 96 10.10 6.92 6.49
C VAL A 96 11.20 6.57 7.48
N GLN A 97 11.83 7.59 8.05
CA GLN A 97 12.75 7.47 9.17
C GLN A 97 12.16 8.22 10.38
N LEU A 98 12.14 7.54 11.53
CA LEU A 98 11.63 8.09 12.78
C LEU A 98 12.76 8.61 13.66
N GLU A 99 12.65 9.86 14.06
CA GLU A 99 13.51 10.46 15.09
C GLU A 99 13.14 9.93 16.47
N ASP A 100 14.08 9.93 17.42
CA ASP A 100 13.86 9.34 18.75
C ASP A 100 12.71 10.00 19.53
N ASP A 101 12.55 11.31 19.35
CA ASP A 101 11.60 12.15 20.06
C ASP A 101 10.25 12.32 19.36
N CYS A 102 10.06 11.75 18.16
CA CYS A 102 8.75 11.78 17.52
C CYS A 102 7.75 10.90 18.29
N LYS A 103 6.46 11.18 18.11
CA LYS A 103 5.37 10.35 18.63
C LYS A 103 4.91 9.40 17.54
N VAL A 104 4.66 8.15 17.88
CA VAL A 104 4.17 7.13 16.96
C VAL A 104 2.91 6.54 17.55
N TYR A 105 1.77 6.83 16.95
CA TYR A 105 0.50 6.19 17.24
C TYR A 105 0.26 5.03 16.29
N ILE A 106 -0.05 3.86 16.85
CA ILE A 106 -0.20 2.62 16.08
C ILE A 106 -1.68 2.31 15.90
N GLU A 107 -2.10 2.13 14.66
CA GLU A 107 -3.43 1.62 14.28
C GLU A 107 -3.27 0.21 13.63
N GLU A 108 -4.36 -0.42 13.22
CA GLU A 108 -4.32 -1.83 12.77
C GLU A 108 -3.40 -2.09 11.56
N ASN A 109 -3.41 -1.20 10.55
CA ASN A 109 -2.66 -1.37 9.29
C ASN A 109 -1.86 -0.11 8.87
N LYS A 110 -1.76 0.86 9.77
CA LYS A 110 -1.05 2.13 9.55
C LYS A 110 -0.60 2.72 10.88
N MET A 111 0.27 3.71 10.80
CA MET A 111 0.76 4.46 11.93
C MET A 111 0.63 5.95 11.63
N LYS A 112 0.67 6.75 12.68
CA LYS A 112 0.60 8.21 12.61
C LYS A 112 1.70 8.82 13.46
N THR A 113 2.37 9.86 12.97
CA THR A 113 3.42 10.55 13.72
C THR A 113 3.31 12.06 13.61
N ASP A 114 3.80 12.79 14.62
CA ASP A 114 3.91 14.24 14.55
C ASP A 114 5.02 14.71 13.62
N LYS A 115 6.05 13.90 13.39
CA LYS A 115 7.13 14.19 12.45
C LYS A 115 7.88 12.96 11.98
N PHE A 116 8.41 13.03 10.77
CA PHE A 116 9.34 12.03 10.24
C PHE A 116 10.33 12.67 9.26
N ILE A 117 11.33 11.90 8.86
CA ILE A 117 12.21 12.23 7.74
C ILE A 117 11.81 11.34 6.55
N LEU A 118 11.58 11.95 5.39
CA LEU A 118 11.30 11.24 4.15
C LEU A 118 12.55 11.14 3.28
N GLY A 119 12.80 9.94 2.75
CA GLY A 119 13.75 9.77 1.65
C GLY A 119 13.18 10.20 0.30
N ASN A 120 14.00 10.02 -0.74
CA ASN A 120 13.63 10.21 -2.15
C ASN A 120 12.34 9.46 -2.49
N LYS A 121 11.51 10.06 -3.34
CA LYS A 121 10.34 9.37 -3.89
C LYS A 121 10.72 8.34 -4.94
N SER A 122 9.98 7.26 -4.94
CA SER A 122 9.97 6.23 -5.97
C SER A 122 8.54 5.89 -6.32
N GLU A 123 8.29 5.38 -7.53
CA GLU A 123 6.96 4.96 -7.93
C GLU A 123 6.55 3.67 -7.23
N ILE A 124 5.31 3.62 -6.73
CA ILE A 124 4.72 2.42 -6.09
C ILE A 124 4.69 1.25 -7.08
N SER A 125 4.44 1.55 -8.36
CA SER A 125 4.46 0.57 -9.44
C SER A 125 5.81 -0.14 -9.53
N LEU A 126 6.92 0.48 -9.15
CA LEU A 126 8.25 -0.11 -9.30
C LEU A 126 8.69 -0.97 -8.11
N MET A 127 7.85 -1.14 -7.07
CA MET A 127 8.22 -1.96 -5.91
C MET A 127 8.27 -3.45 -6.25
N ASP A 128 9.40 -4.10 -5.95
CA ASP A 128 9.62 -5.54 -6.23
C ASP A 128 8.65 -6.47 -5.50
N VAL A 129 8.10 -6.01 -4.37
CA VAL A 129 7.14 -6.76 -3.54
C VAL A 129 5.86 -7.15 -4.31
N TRP A 130 5.54 -6.45 -5.40
CA TRP A 130 4.45 -6.85 -6.29
C TRP A 130 4.69 -8.18 -7.00
N ASN A 131 5.94 -8.64 -7.09
CA ASN A 131 6.28 -9.95 -7.66
C ASN A 131 6.17 -11.09 -6.63
N ASP A 132 6.04 -10.78 -5.33
CA ASP A 132 5.76 -11.79 -4.32
C ASP A 132 4.31 -12.25 -4.45
N GLU A 133 4.11 -13.52 -4.78
CA GLU A 133 2.79 -14.08 -5.04
C GLU A 133 1.85 -13.92 -3.84
N LEU A 134 2.33 -14.20 -2.62
CA LEU A 134 1.49 -14.15 -1.42
C LEU A 134 1.02 -12.72 -1.13
N PHE A 135 1.94 -11.77 -1.19
CA PHE A 135 1.65 -10.34 -1.05
C PHE A 135 0.68 -9.87 -2.11
N PHE A 136 0.95 -10.20 -3.38
CA PHE A 136 0.11 -9.79 -4.50
C PHE A 136 -1.32 -10.32 -4.37
N MET A 137 -1.47 -11.61 -4.05
CA MET A 137 -2.80 -12.20 -3.90
C MET A 137 -3.56 -11.61 -2.70
N LYS A 138 -2.87 -11.24 -1.61
CA LYS A 138 -3.48 -10.48 -0.51
C LYS A 138 -3.94 -9.09 -0.97
N ALA A 139 -3.11 -8.38 -1.73
CA ALA A 139 -3.39 -7.04 -2.23
C ALA A 139 -4.61 -7.00 -3.18
N VAL A 140 -4.69 -7.95 -4.13
CA VAL A 140 -5.82 -8.05 -5.07
C VAL A 140 -7.09 -8.49 -4.35
N LYS A 141 -6.98 -9.38 -3.36
CA LYS A 141 -8.13 -9.77 -2.53
C LYS A 141 -8.68 -8.58 -1.73
N TYR A 142 -7.80 -7.71 -1.23
CA TYR A 142 -8.22 -6.50 -0.51
C TYR A 142 -8.89 -5.49 -1.44
N ASN A 143 -8.25 -5.21 -2.58
CA ASN A 143 -8.80 -4.36 -3.63
C ASN A 143 -8.37 -4.87 -4.99
N ALA A 144 -9.33 -5.30 -5.82
CA ALA A 144 -9.08 -5.86 -7.14
C ALA A 144 -8.32 -4.90 -8.06
N GLU A 145 -8.42 -3.58 -7.84
CA GLU A 145 -7.68 -2.57 -8.61
C GLU A 145 -6.15 -2.66 -8.45
N ASN A 146 -5.66 -3.30 -7.38
CA ASN A 146 -4.22 -3.52 -7.18
C ASN A 146 -3.60 -4.42 -8.27
N ILE A 147 -4.40 -5.16 -9.04
CA ILE A 147 -3.92 -5.98 -10.16
C ILE A 147 -3.13 -5.16 -11.20
N LYS A 148 -3.40 -3.86 -11.33
CA LYS A 148 -2.67 -2.97 -12.24
C LYS A 148 -1.18 -2.89 -11.93
N TYR A 149 -0.76 -3.17 -10.70
CA TYR A 149 0.65 -3.07 -10.30
C TYR A 149 1.50 -4.27 -10.75
N VAL A 150 0.90 -5.40 -11.14
CA VAL A 150 1.64 -6.48 -11.82
C VAL A 150 1.54 -6.40 -13.33
N ASN A 151 0.93 -5.34 -13.85
CA ASN A 151 0.61 -5.26 -15.26
C ASN A 151 1.86 -5.30 -16.16
N GLY A 152 1.83 -6.14 -17.19
CA GLY A 152 2.94 -6.38 -18.12
C GLY A 152 4.17 -7.13 -17.55
N ARG A 153 4.28 -7.33 -16.23
CA ARG A 153 5.48 -7.89 -15.59
C ARG A 153 5.35 -9.35 -15.18
N ASN A 154 4.13 -9.85 -14.98
CA ASN A 154 3.92 -11.24 -14.59
C ASN A 154 2.54 -11.78 -15.01
N VAL A 155 2.49 -12.35 -16.22
CA VAL A 155 1.26 -12.97 -16.78
C VAL A 155 0.75 -14.10 -15.87
N LEU A 156 1.62 -14.82 -15.17
CA LEU A 156 1.18 -15.90 -14.25
C LEU A 156 0.36 -15.37 -13.08
N LEU A 157 0.76 -14.22 -12.50
CA LEU A 157 -0.01 -13.58 -11.43
C LEU A 157 -1.34 -13.00 -11.95
N GLN A 158 -1.36 -12.45 -13.16
CA GLN A 158 -2.61 -12.01 -13.81
C GLN A 158 -3.58 -13.17 -14.00
N LEU A 159 -3.10 -14.30 -14.54
CA LEU A 159 -3.89 -15.53 -14.70
C LEU A 159 -4.47 -16.00 -13.37
N LYS A 160 -3.67 -16.01 -12.30
CA LYS A 160 -4.14 -16.39 -10.95
C LYS A 160 -5.23 -15.45 -10.45
N ALA A 161 -5.09 -14.15 -10.67
CA ALA A 161 -6.08 -13.17 -10.25
C ALA A 161 -7.41 -13.29 -11.01
N VAL A 162 -7.38 -13.37 -12.35
CA VAL A 162 -8.62 -13.52 -13.15
C VAL A 162 -9.29 -14.87 -12.96
N LYS A 163 -8.51 -15.92 -12.66
CA LYS A 163 -9.06 -17.24 -12.27
C LYS A 163 -9.81 -17.20 -10.94
N GLN A 164 -9.47 -16.28 -10.03
CA GLN A 164 -10.24 -16.07 -8.80
C GLN A 164 -11.45 -15.17 -9.02
N ASN A 165 -11.33 -14.15 -9.87
CA ASN A 165 -12.40 -13.23 -10.22
C ASN A 165 -12.20 -12.69 -11.64
N GLY A 166 -12.95 -13.18 -12.61
CA GLY A 166 -12.84 -12.81 -14.03
C GLY A 166 -13.08 -11.32 -14.26
N ASN A 167 -13.90 -10.66 -13.44
CA ASN A 167 -14.12 -9.21 -13.52
C ASN A 167 -12.87 -8.40 -13.14
N ALA A 168 -11.83 -9.00 -12.55
CA ALA A 168 -10.57 -8.31 -12.27
C ALA A 168 -9.86 -7.85 -13.55
N ILE A 169 -10.18 -8.46 -14.71
CA ILE A 169 -9.60 -8.09 -15.99
C ILE A 169 -9.81 -6.61 -16.36
N LYS A 170 -10.89 -5.98 -15.87
CA LYS A 170 -11.20 -4.56 -16.09
C LYS A 170 -10.14 -3.58 -15.56
N HIS A 171 -9.22 -4.07 -14.71
CA HIS A 171 -8.13 -3.31 -14.12
C HIS A 171 -6.75 -3.70 -14.68
N ILE A 172 -6.70 -4.57 -15.69
CA ILE A 172 -5.49 -4.96 -16.40
C ILE A 172 -5.45 -4.15 -17.70
N GLU A 173 -4.41 -3.34 -17.90
CA GLU A 173 -4.21 -2.63 -19.17
C GLU A 173 -3.59 -3.60 -20.18
N ASN A 174 -4.16 -3.71 -21.38
CA ASN A 174 -3.66 -4.59 -22.45
C ASN A 174 -3.43 -6.04 -21.99
N PRO A 175 -4.45 -6.75 -21.43
CA PRO A 175 -4.30 -8.13 -21.01
C PRO A 175 -3.94 -9.03 -22.19
N SER A 176 -3.07 -10.02 -21.98
CA SER A 176 -2.79 -11.01 -23.03
C SER A 176 -4.03 -11.86 -23.32
N GLU A 177 -4.10 -12.42 -24.52
CA GLU A 177 -5.22 -13.28 -24.93
C GLU A 177 -5.45 -14.46 -23.96
N ALA A 178 -4.38 -15.05 -23.43
CA ALA A 178 -4.49 -16.09 -22.40
C ALA A 178 -5.19 -15.60 -21.11
N VAL A 179 -4.93 -14.35 -20.70
CA VAL A 179 -5.58 -13.74 -19.54
C VAL A 179 -7.04 -13.39 -19.85
N GLN A 180 -7.31 -12.92 -21.06
CA GLN A 180 -8.66 -12.66 -21.57
C GLN A 180 -9.52 -13.93 -21.56
N LEU A 181 -9.03 -15.02 -22.17
CA LEU A 181 -9.68 -16.32 -22.20
C LEU A 181 -9.97 -16.85 -20.79
N GLU A 182 -8.99 -16.81 -19.89
CA GLU A 182 -9.19 -17.29 -18.52
C GLU A 182 -10.21 -16.43 -17.76
N ALA A 183 -10.25 -15.11 -17.99
CA ALA A 183 -11.23 -14.22 -17.38
C ALA A 183 -12.67 -14.51 -17.87
N VAL A 184 -12.87 -14.65 -19.17
CA VAL A 184 -14.18 -14.97 -19.78
C VAL A 184 -14.64 -16.37 -19.38
N LYS A 185 -13.70 -17.33 -19.33
CA LYS A 185 -13.98 -18.69 -18.84
C LYS A 185 -14.42 -18.69 -17.37
N GLN A 186 -13.84 -17.84 -16.54
CA GLN A 186 -14.21 -17.71 -15.13
C GLN A 186 -15.56 -16.99 -14.98
N ASN A 187 -15.78 -15.90 -15.72
CA ASN A 187 -17.04 -15.17 -15.78
C ASN A 187 -17.26 -14.64 -17.20
N GLY A 188 -18.21 -15.22 -17.93
CA GLY A 188 -18.50 -14.83 -19.31
C GLY A 188 -18.85 -13.34 -19.47
N CYS A 189 -19.38 -12.69 -18.43
CA CYS A 189 -19.67 -11.25 -18.48
C CYS A 189 -18.39 -10.38 -18.51
N ALA A 190 -17.23 -10.94 -18.17
CA ALA A 190 -15.96 -10.23 -18.19
C ALA A 190 -15.56 -9.76 -19.60
N ILE A 191 -16.13 -10.37 -20.64
CA ILE A 191 -15.98 -9.95 -22.05
C ILE A 191 -16.30 -8.46 -22.24
N SER A 192 -17.26 -7.92 -21.47
CA SER A 192 -17.65 -6.51 -21.53
C SER A 192 -16.56 -5.52 -21.10
N TYR A 193 -15.52 -6.00 -20.43
CA TYR A 193 -14.35 -5.21 -20.00
C TYR A 193 -13.15 -5.35 -20.93
N ILE A 194 -13.23 -6.19 -21.97
CA ILE A 194 -12.15 -6.44 -22.91
C ILE A 194 -12.36 -5.56 -24.14
N GLU A 195 -11.37 -4.73 -24.46
CA GLU A 195 -11.41 -3.90 -25.66
C GLU A 195 -11.02 -4.74 -26.88
N ASN A 196 -11.94 -4.85 -27.86
CA ASN A 196 -11.75 -5.59 -29.12
C ASN A 196 -11.25 -7.04 -28.94
N PRO A 197 -12.00 -7.92 -28.25
CA PRO A 197 -11.62 -9.34 -28.10
C PRO A 197 -11.49 -10.05 -29.47
N SER A 198 -10.58 -11.03 -29.56
CA SER A 198 -10.48 -11.92 -30.73
C SER A 198 -11.71 -12.84 -30.83
N GLU A 199 -11.90 -13.52 -31.97
CA GLU A 199 -12.98 -14.53 -32.10
C GLU A 199 -12.80 -15.72 -31.15
N GLU A 200 -11.59 -15.96 -30.66
CA GLU A 200 -11.32 -17.02 -29.69
C GLU A 200 -11.80 -16.67 -28.27
N VAL A 201 -11.83 -15.38 -27.93
CA VAL A 201 -12.16 -14.80 -26.61
C VAL A 201 -13.65 -14.57 -26.44
#